data_AF-W6NIX0-F1
#
_entry.id   AF-W6NIX0-F1
#
_cell.length_a   1.000
_cell.length_b   1.000
_cell.length_c   1.000
_cell.angle_alpha   90.00
_cell.angle_beta   90.00
_cell.angle_gamma   90.00
#
_symmetry.space_group_name_H-M   'P 1'
#
loop_
_entity.id
_entity.type
_entity.pdbx_description
1 polymer ?
#
loop_
_entity_poly.entity_id
_entity_poly.type
_entity_poly.pdbx_seq_one_letter_code
_entity_poly.pdbx_strand_id
1 'polypeptide(L)'
;WIRSVLPTSALEAHEEAWNAYPYTKTRYSTPMMDRFSLEVETMYFNDPGNQNNVFNLNAEDLKNRIVDVMDFVKDPISSGDYCAEEDPKLYRSQKTGRGPLNEDWVKDCVRAGKPIMCAYKMCRVEFRYWGLQTRAERWIHDLALRNTMLRAHRQAWAWQDEWVGLTMADIRRLEAEAAEHLSAVMAKENDEAAEDSDASSDDLYFDCSDGSSQHHKPSIIRWSSELELEIVDERFLALADSPPLTPRPSSAALLIIVFHGEFGPDNPVDAKTNDTNTF
;
A
#
# COMPACT_ATOMS: atom_id res chain seq x y z
N TRP A 1 -8.11 7.52 19.93
CA TRP A 1 -9.43 8.15 19.74
C TRP A 1 -10.38 7.26 18.95
N ILE A 2 -9.98 6.69 17.79
CA ILE A 2 -10.86 5.82 17.00
C ILE A 2 -11.28 4.57 17.79
N ARG A 3 -10.33 3.91 18.48
CA ARG A 3 -10.58 2.82 19.45
C ARG A 3 -11.46 3.20 20.63
N SER A 4 -11.54 4.50 20.96
CA SER A 4 -12.36 5.01 22.06
C SER A 4 -13.81 5.28 21.65
N VAL A 5 -14.11 5.20 20.34
CA VAL A 5 -15.38 5.61 19.76
C VAL A 5 -16.03 4.47 18.96
N LEU A 6 -15.24 3.55 18.41
CA LEU A 6 -15.71 2.38 17.67
C LEU A 6 -15.49 1.09 18.50
N PRO A 7 -16.44 0.12 18.44
CA PRO A 7 -16.22 -1.19 19.04
C PRO A 7 -15.05 -1.91 18.34
N THR A 8 -14.38 -2.82 19.04
CA THR A 8 -13.23 -3.56 18.50
C THR A 8 -13.55 -4.30 17.20
N SER A 9 -14.74 -4.88 17.09
CA SER A 9 -15.22 -5.55 15.87
C SER A 9 -15.45 -4.61 14.67
N ALA A 10 -15.49 -3.29 14.90
CA ALA A 10 -15.53 -2.28 13.84
C ALA A 10 -14.13 -1.77 13.45
N LEU A 11 -13.06 -2.32 14.05
CA LEU A 11 -11.68 -2.03 13.69
C LEU A 11 -11.09 -3.07 12.73
N GLU A 12 -11.76 -4.21 12.57
CA GLU A 12 -11.43 -5.20 11.54
C GLU A 12 -11.70 -4.60 10.15
N ALA A 13 -10.71 -4.68 9.27
CA ALA A 13 -10.82 -4.21 7.88
C ALA A 13 -10.50 -5.36 6.93
N HIS A 14 -11.45 -5.67 6.05
CA HIS A 14 -11.31 -6.65 4.99
C HIS A 14 -10.74 -5.96 3.75
N GLU A 15 -9.56 -6.39 3.32
CA GLU A 15 -8.91 -5.94 2.10
C GLU A 15 -9.23 -6.87 0.92
N GLU A 16 -9.79 -6.32 -0.15
CA GLU A 16 -9.90 -6.97 -1.46
C GLU A 16 -9.03 -6.24 -2.47
N ALA A 17 -8.12 -6.96 -3.13
CA ALA A 17 -7.19 -6.37 -4.10
C ALA A 17 -7.26 -7.05 -5.47
N TRP A 18 -7.38 -6.24 -6.53
CA TRP A 18 -7.27 -6.63 -7.93
C TRP A 18 -6.01 -6.04 -8.52
N ASN A 19 -5.00 -6.88 -8.75
CA ASN A 19 -3.73 -6.48 -9.34
C ASN A 19 -3.67 -6.88 -10.83
N ALA A 20 -3.89 -5.90 -11.71
CA ALA A 20 -3.77 -6.02 -13.16
C ALA A 20 -2.73 -5.01 -13.67
N TYR A 21 -1.52 -5.04 -13.10
CA TYR A 21 -0.44 -4.10 -13.39
C TYR A 21 -0.35 -3.82 -14.91
N PRO A 22 -0.35 -2.53 -15.34
CA PRO A 22 -0.06 -1.32 -14.56
C PRO A 22 -1.29 -0.64 -13.94
N TYR A 23 -2.40 -1.33 -13.76
CA TYR A 23 -3.54 -0.85 -12.97
C TYR A 23 -3.78 -1.76 -11.76
N THR A 24 -3.98 -1.17 -10.59
CA THR A 24 -4.41 -1.92 -9.40
C THR A 24 -5.58 -1.23 -8.74
N LYS A 25 -6.40 -2.02 -8.06
CA LYS A 25 -7.51 -1.52 -7.25
C LYS A 25 -7.54 -2.29 -5.95
N THR A 26 -7.59 -1.58 -4.84
CA THR A 26 -7.77 -2.16 -3.51
C THR A 26 -9.00 -1.53 -2.87
N ARG A 27 -9.82 -2.36 -2.24
CA ARG A 27 -10.99 -1.94 -1.48
C ARG A 27 -10.86 -2.44 -0.06
N TYR A 28 -11.12 -1.55 0.90
CA TYR A 28 -11.25 -1.87 2.29
C TYR A 28 -12.70 -1.70 2.71
N SER A 29 -13.21 -2.70 3.41
CA SER A 29 -14.54 -2.70 4.02
C SER A 29 -14.46 -3.22 5.43
N THR A 30 -15.48 -2.97 6.24
CA THR A 30 -15.57 -3.50 7.60
C THR A 30 -16.94 -4.14 7.75
N PRO A 31 -17.05 -5.44 8.12
CA PRO A 31 -18.33 -6.14 8.20
C PRO A 31 -19.38 -5.43 9.07
N MET A 32 -18.93 -4.75 10.14
CA MET A 32 -19.80 -4.02 11.07
C MET A 32 -20.06 -2.56 10.68
N MET A 33 -19.45 -2.06 9.60
CA MET A 33 -19.58 -0.69 9.15
C MET A 33 -20.03 -0.60 7.70
N ASP A 34 -21.33 -0.77 7.48
CA ASP A 34 -22.02 -0.63 6.19
C ASP A 34 -21.91 0.77 5.55
N ARG A 35 -21.48 1.76 6.34
CA ARG A 35 -21.36 3.18 5.97
C ARG A 35 -19.92 3.66 5.84
N PHE A 36 -18.98 2.73 5.79
CA PHE A 36 -17.56 2.98 5.51
C PHE A 36 -17.16 2.36 4.18
N SER A 37 -16.41 3.11 3.37
CA SER A 37 -15.74 2.59 2.19
C SER A 37 -14.41 3.30 2.02
N LEU A 38 -13.34 2.52 1.80
CA LEU A 38 -12.06 3.03 1.36
C LEU A 38 -11.65 2.29 0.09
N GLU A 39 -11.36 3.03 -0.97
CA GLU A 39 -10.92 2.48 -2.23
C GLU A 39 -9.66 3.20 -2.69
N VAL A 40 -8.66 2.44 -3.13
CA VAL A 40 -7.43 2.97 -3.71
C VAL A 40 -7.25 2.37 -5.10
N GLU A 41 -7.40 3.19 -6.13
CA GLU A 41 -7.02 2.82 -7.48
C GLU A 41 -5.62 3.34 -7.77
N THR A 42 -4.74 2.53 -8.36
CA THR A 42 -3.41 2.96 -8.78
C THR A 42 -3.21 2.76 -10.27
N MET A 43 -2.65 3.77 -10.95
CA MET A 43 -2.10 3.64 -12.30
C MET A 43 -0.60 3.93 -12.27
N TYR A 44 0.20 3.09 -12.92
CA TYR A 44 1.65 3.25 -12.99
C TYR A 44 2.05 3.75 -14.38
N PHE A 45 2.80 4.85 -14.45
CA PHE A 45 3.29 5.44 -15.70
C PHE A 45 4.78 5.73 -15.63
N ASN A 46 5.48 5.65 -16.76
CA ASN A 46 6.91 5.99 -16.85
C ASN A 46 7.13 7.51 -17.06
N ASP A 47 6.70 8.31 -16.09
CA ASP A 47 6.77 9.78 -16.11
C ASP A 47 7.14 10.36 -14.73
N PRO A 48 7.54 11.64 -14.64
CA PRO A 48 7.93 12.27 -13.37
C PRO A 48 6.74 12.79 -12.52
N GLY A 49 5.52 12.30 -12.74
CA GLY A 49 4.31 12.76 -12.03
C GLY A 49 3.62 13.97 -12.66
N ASN A 50 3.76 14.17 -13.97
CA ASN A 50 3.30 15.38 -14.67
C ASN A 50 1.97 15.22 -15.43
N GLN A 51 1.36 14.03 -15.42
CA GLN A 51 0.08 13.80 -16.07
C GLN A 51 -1.08 14.31 -15.21
N ASN A 52 -2.04 14.96 -15.86
CA ASN A 52 -3.25 15.44 -15.22
C ASN A 52 -4.41 14.50 -15.51
N ASN A 53 -5.21 14.20 -14.49
CA ASN A 53 -6.46 13.45 -14.62
C ASN A 53 -6.34 12.07 -15.28
N VAL A 54 -5.30 11.30 -14.94
CA VAL A 54 -5.04 9.96 -15.51
C VAL A 54 -6.21 8.98 -15.34
N PHE A 55 -7.04 9.18 -14.33
CA PHE A 55 -8.25 8.38 -14.06
C PHE A 55 -9.48 8.82 -14.86
N ASN A 56 -9.34 9.79 -15.76
CA ASN A 56 -10.44 10.34 -16.56
C ASN A 56 -11.66 10.75 -15.72
N LEU A 57 -11.42 11.41 -14.59
CA LEU A 57 -12.50 11.91 -13.74
C LEU A 57 -13.34 12.94 -14.51
N ASN A 58 -14.64 12.96 -14.22
CA ASN A 58 -15.52 14.02 -14.68
C ASN A 58 -15.15 15.37 -14.04
N ALA A 59 -15.73 16.46 -14.55
CA ALA A 59 -15.39 17.82 -14.11
C ALA A 59 -15.72 18.10 -12.63
N GLU A 60 -16.75 17.44 -12.07
CA GLU A 60 -17.16 17.62 -10.68
C GLU A 60 -16.19 16.94 -9.72
N ASP A 61 -15.88 15.67 -9.96
CA ASP A 61 -14.88 14.91 -9.20
C ASP A 61 -13.50 15.56 -9.30
N LEU A 62 -13.12 16.00 -10.50
CA LEU A 62 -11.83 16.66 -10.74
C LEU A 62 -11.70 17.97 -9.94
N LYS A 63 -12.79 18.73 -9.79
CA LYS A 63 -12.81 19.99 -9.04
C LYS A 63 -12.71 19.74 -7.53
N ASN A 64 -13.34 18.69 -7.03
CA ASN A 64 -13.34 18.35 -5.60
C ASN A 64 -12.09 17.56 -5.17
N ARG A 65 -11.33 17.05 -6.13
CA ARG A 65 -10.08 16.35 -5.89
C ARG A 65 -9.03 17.26 -5.24
N ILE A 66 -8.37 16.73 -4.22
CA ILE A 66 -7.11 17.28 -3.70
C ILE A 66 -5.95 16.56 -4.39
N VAL A 67 -4.87 17.27 -4.69
CA VAL A 67 -3.66 16.67 -5.23
C VAL A 67 -2.58 16.83 -4.18
N ASP A 68 -2.10 15.69 -3.66
CA ASP A 68 -0.94 15.62 -2.79
C ASP A 68 0.24 15.08 -3.60
N VAL A 69 1.38 15.74 -3.49
CA VAL A 69 2.59 15.36 -4.20
C VAL A 69 3.55 14.85 -3.13
N MET A 70 3.56 13.53 -2.96
CA MET A 70 4.42 12.87 -1.98
C MET A 70 5.85 12.74 -2.53
N ASP A 71 6.87 13.14 -1.77
CA ASP A 71 8.27 12.91 -2.12
C ASP A 71 8.92 12.06 -1.04
N PHE A 72 9.13 10.77 -1.30
CA PHE A 72 9.69 9.84 -0.32
C PHE A 72 11.12 10.19 0.14
N VAL A 73 11.80 11.14 -0.53
CA VAL A 73 13.09 11.69 -0.10
C VAL A 73 12.92 12.94 0.75
N LYS A 74 12.01 13.85 0.38
CA LYS A 74 11.88 15.17 1.02
C LYS A 74 10.87 15.22 2.14
N ASP A 75 9.79 14.45 2.03
CA ASP A 75 8.70 14.52 2.98
C ASP A 75 9.18 14.11 4.38
N PRO A 76 8.76 14.84 5.43
CA PRO A 76 9.20 14.57 6.78
C PRO A 76 8.61 13.25 7.31
N ILE A 77 9.36 12.62 8.20
CA ILE A 77 8.93 11.43 8.95
C ILE A 77 9.04 11.73 10.42
N SER A 78 8.10 11.19 11.20
CA SER A 78 8.14 11.35 12.64
C SER A 78 9.42 10.72 13.20
N SER A 79 9.96 11.25 14.29
CA SER A 79 11.19 10.69 14.88
C SER A 79 11.02 9.23 15.34
N GLY A 80 9.80 8.81 15.70
CA GLY A 80 9.51 7.43 16.10
C GLY A 80 9.45 6.46 14.92
N ASP A 81 9.08 6.94 13.73
CA ASP A 81 9.01 6.13 12.51
C ASP A 81 10.31 6.16 11.68
N TYR A 82 11.31 6.95 12.09
CA TYR A 82 12.53 7.12 11.30
C TYR A 82 13.51 5.96 11.50
N CYS A 83 13.80 5.25 10.42
CA CYS A 83 14.85 4.24 10.33
C CYS A 83 15.96 4.73 9.38
N ALA A 84 17.21 4.72 9.84
CA ALA A 84 18.35 5.25 9.06
C ALA A 84 18.70 4.35 7.87
N GLU A 85 18.51 3.04 8.03
CA GLU A 85 18.70 2.02 7.00
C GLU A 85 17.70 2.18 5.84
N GLU A 86 16.53 2.75 6.13
CA GLU A 86 15.45 3.03 5.17
C GLU A 86 15.50 4.45 4.61
N ASP A 87 16.52 5.25 4.95
CA ASP A 87 16.61 6.63 4.45
C ASP A 87 17.19 6.68 3.02
N PRO A 88 16.41 7.08 2.00
CA PRO A 88 16.92 7.23 0.63
C PRO A 88 18.04 8.26 0.49
N LYS A 89 18.21 9.18 1.45
CA LYS A 89 19.33 10.14 1.49
C LYS A 89 20.65 9.49 1.93
N LEU A 90 20.58 8.32 2.56
CA LEU A 90 21.74 7.58 3.07
C LEU A 90 21.97 6.28 2.29
N TYR A 91 20.89 5.60 1.93
CA TYR A 91 20.93 4.29 1.29
C TYR A 91 21.54 4.35 -0.11
N ARG A 92 22.45 3.40 -0.38
CA ARG A 92 22.98 3.12 -1.72
C ARG A 92 22.92 1.62 -1.97
N SER A 93 22.29 1.24 -3.07
CA SER A 93 22.22 -0.14 -3.52
C SER A 93 23.59 -0.65 -3.97
N GLN A 94 23.95 -1.83 -3.49
CA GLN A 94 25.16 -2.54 -3.91
C GLN A 94 24.95 -3.30 -5.22
N LYS A 95 23.72 -3.76 -5.52
CA LYS A 95 23.42 -4.49 -6.76
C LYS A 95 23.30 -3.59 -7.99
N THR A 96 22.77 -2.37 -7.82
CA THR A 96 22.46 -1.46 -8.94
C THR A 96 23.27 -0.17 -8.92
N GLY A 97 23.91 0.17 -7.80
CA GLY A 97 24.59 1.45 -7.60
C GLY A 97 23.68 2.67 -7.42
N ARG A 98 22.34 2.48 -7.39
CA ARG A 98 21.36 3.56 -7.17
C ARG A 98 21.45 4.14 -5.76
N GLY A 99 21.04 5.40 -5.64
CA GLY A 99 21.15 6.16 -4.40
C GLY A 99 22.60 6.61 -4.10
N PRO A 100 22.82 7.33 -3.00
CA PRO A 100 21.79 8.02 -2.24
C PRO A 100 21.16 9.14 -3.07
N LEU A 101 19.92 9.47 -2.74
CA LEU A 101 19.16 10.52 -3.41
C LEU A 101 19.36 11.87 -2.72
N ASN A 102 19.56 12.92 -3.53
CA ASN A 102 19.59 14.30 -3.06
C ASN A 102 18.20 14.94 -3.19
N GLU A 103 18.05 16.21 -2.79
CA GLU A 103 16.74 16.88 -2.88
C GLU A 103 16.28 17.15 -4.32
N ASP A 104 17.18 17.31 -5.29
CA ASP A 104 16.85 17.51 -6.70
C ASP A 104 16.77 16.19 -7.50
N TRP A 105 16.70 15.04 -6.83
CA TRP A 105 16.83 13.72 -7.45
C TRP A 105 15.91 13.48 -8.66
N VAL A 106 14.66 13.97 -8.62
CA VAL A 106 13.71 13.87 -9.74
C VAL A 106 14.26 14.62 -10.97
N LYS A 107 14.67 15.88 -10.79
CA LYS A 107 15.22 16.71 -11.87
C LYS A 107 16.51 16.11 -12.41
N ASP A 108 17.35 15.58 -11.53
CA ASP A 108 18.60 14.92 -11.89
C ASP A 108 18.36 13.67 -12.74
N CYS A 109 17.38 12.84 -12.36
CA CYS A 109 17.01 11.65 -13.13
C CYS A 109 16.45 12.01 -14.50
N VAL A 110 15.52 12.96 -14.58
CA VAL A 110 14.94 13.44 -15.85
C VAL A 110 16.04 13.97 -16.77
N ARG A 111 16.92 14.83 -16.25
CA ARG A 111 18.03 15.42 -17.02
C ARG A 111 19.03 14.37 -17.51
N ALA A 112 19.30 13.35 -16.69
CA ALA A 112 20.22 12.26 -17.05
C ALA A 112 19.56 11.16 -17.89
N GLY A 113 18.27 11.27 -18.21
CA GLY A 113 17.52 10.23 -18.93
C GLY A 113 17.42 8.90 -18.15
N LYS A 114 17.49 8.95 -16.82
CA LYS A 114 17.35 7.77 -15.97
C LYS A 114 15.89 7.31 -15.88
N PRO A 115 15.64 6.00 -15.73
CA PRO A 115 14.29 5.47 -15.58
C PRO A 115 13.57 6.13 -14.40
N ILE A 116 12.34 6.56 -14.67
CA ILE A 116 11.50 7.29 -13.73
C ILE A 116 10.06 6.81 -13.99
N MET A 117 9.35 6.35 -12.96
CA MET A 117 7.94 5.99 -12.99
C MET A 117 7.17 6.72 -11.90
N CYS A 118 5.90 7.07 -12.11
CA CYS A 118 5.02 7.63 -11.09
C CYS A 118 3.85 6.69 -10.85
N ALA A 119 3.58 6.37 -9.58
CA ALA A 119 2.31 5.78 -9.18
C ALA A 119 1.30 6.92 -9.01
N TYR A 120 0.21 6.89 -9.74
CA TYR A 120 -0.92 7.78 -9.51
C TYR A 120 -1.91 7.00 -8.67
N LYS A 121 -2.12 7.40 -7.41
CA LYS A 121 -3.10 6.78 -6.52
C LYS A 121 -4.34 7.67 -6.42
N MET A 122 -5.51 7.09 -6.55
CA MET A 122 -6.81 7.72 -6.38
C MET A 122 -7.46 7.09 -5.15
N CYS A 123 -7.30 7.75 -4.01
CA CYS A 123 -7.87 7.29 -2.75
C CYS A 123 -9.25 7.92 -2.57
N ARG A 124 -10.29 7.10 -2.46
CA ARG A 124 -11.65 7.54 -2.11
C ARG A 124 -12.00 7.00 -0.75
N VAL A 125 -12.29 7.91 0.18
CA VAL A 125 -12.73 7.57 1.53
C VAL A 125 -14.15 8.07 1.70
N GLU A 126 -14.97 7.24 2.31
CA GLU A 126 -16.33 7.56 2.69
C GLU A 126 -16.59 7.06 4.11
N PHE A 127 -16.99 7.97 5.01
CA PHE A 127 -17.29 7.64 6.40
C PHE A 127 -18.62 8.29 6.82
N ARG A 128 -19.75 7.64 6.56
CA ARG A 128 -21.10 8.23 6.76
C ARG A 128 -21.65 8.03 8.18
N TYR A 129 -20.87 8.37 9.19
CA TYR A 129 -21.30 8.37 10.60
C TYR A 129 -21.42 9.79 11.15
N TRP A 130 -22.56 10.04 11.80
CA TRP A 130 -22.91 11.36 12.32
C TRP A 130 -21.87 11.86 13.32
N GLY A 131 -21.45 13.12 13.16
CA GLY A 131 -20.50 13.80 14.05
C GLY A 131 -19.03 13.41 13.87
N LEU A 132 -18.71 12.39 13.06
CA LEU A 132 -17.35 11.87 12.92
C LEU A 132 -16.80 11.92 11.48
N GLN A 133 -17.66 12.03 10.47
CA GLN A 133 -17.28 11.99 9.05
C GLN A 133 -16.01 12.77 8.71
N THR A 134 -16.03 14.09 8.84
CA THR A 134 -14.89 14.94 8.43
C THR A 134 -13.62 14.64 9.21
N ARG A 135 -13.73 14.29 10.50
CA ARG A 135 -12.58 13.97 11.35
C ARG A 135 -11.98 12.62 10.95
N ALA A 136 -12.82 11.62 10.71
CA ALA A 136 -12.41 10.29 10.32
C ALA A 136 -11.80 10.28 8.91
N GLU A 137 -12.48 10.87 7.92
CA GLU A 137 -11.99 10.93 6.54
C GLU A 137 -10.64 11.64 6.45
N ARG A 138 -10.46 12.79 7.13
CA ARG A 138 -9.15 13.46 7.20
C ARG A 138 -8.09 12.60 7.86
N TRP A 139 -8.41 11.96 8.98
CA TRP A 139 -7.49 11.07 9.67
C TRP A 139 -7.05 9.89 8.78
N ILE A 140 -7.98 9.30 8.02
CA ILE A 140 -7.69 8.20 7.09
C ILE A 140 -6.77 8.70 5.97
N HIS A 141 -7.08 9.84 5.34
CA HIS A 141 -6.24 10.40 4.29
C HIS A 141 -4.84 10.76 4.80
N ASP A 142 -4.75 11.57 5.85
CA ASP A 142 -3.49 12.19 6.28
C ASP A 142 -2.58 11.21 7.03
N LEU A 143 -3.14 10.29 7.81
CA LEU A 143 -2.36 9.38 8.64
C LEU A 143 -2.38 7.96 8.09
N ALA A 144 -3.56 7.36 7.94
CA ALA A 144 -3.64 5.95 7.58
C ALA A 144 -3.11 5.66 6.17
N LEU A 145 -3.45 6.51 5.20
CA LEU A 145 -3.00 6.36 3.82
C LEU A 145 -1.65 7.03 3.61
N ARG A 146 -1.60 8.36 3.72
CA ARG A 146 -0.42 9.14 3.31
C ARG A 146 0.86 8.69 4.02
N ASN A 147 0.87 8.57 5.35
CA ASN A 147 2.08 8.20 6.09
C ASN A 147 2.49 6.75 5.84
N THR A 148 1.53 5.83 5.78
CA THR A 148 1.79 4.42 5.46
C THR A 148 2.43 4.28 4.10
N MET A 149 1.85 4.93 3.09
CA MET A 149 2.41 4.92 1.75
C MET A 149 3.77 5.62 1.70
N LEU A 150 3.99 6.73 2.40
CA LEU A 150 5.30 7.39 2.45
C LEU A 150 6.39 6.44 2.99
N ARG A 151 6.12 5.76 4.09
CA ARG A 151 7.03 4.77 4.70
C ARG A 151 7.26 3.59 3.76
N ALA A 152 6.19 3.01 3.21
CA ALA A 152 6.25 1.89 2.28
C ALA A 152 7.13 2.20 1.05
N HIS A 153 7.10 3.42 0.51
CA HIS A 153 7.92 3.77 -0.64
C HIS A 153 9.39 4.01 -0.30
N ARG A 154 9.71 4.43 0.92
CA ARG A 154 11.09 4.50 1.40
C ARG A 154 11.66 3.11 1.64
N GLN A 155 10.87 2.24 2.25
CA GLN A 155 11.20 0.82 2.42
C GLN A 155 11.42 0.15 1.06
N ALA A 156 10.51 0.33 0.11
CA ALA A 156 10.66 -0.21 -1.24
C ALA A 156 11.96 0.28 -1.93
N TRP A 157 12.34 1.54 -1.72
CA TRP A 157 13.60 2.09 -2.20
C TRP A 157 14.81 1.48 -1.50
N ALA A 158 14.81 1.41 -0.17
CA ALA A 158 15.94 0.92 0.61
C ALA A 158 16.13 -0.59 0.52
N TRP A 159 15.07 -1.35 0.24
CA TRP A 159 15.12 -2.81 0.11
C TRP A 159 15.30 -3.27 -1.34
N GLN A 160 15.67 -2.37 -2.25
CA GLN A 160 15.84 -2.73 -3.65
C GLN A 160 16.84 -3.86 -3.89
N ASP A 161 17.89 -3.96 -3.08
CA ASP A 161 18.84 -5.07 -3.22
C ASP A 161 18.22 -6.43 -2.89
N GLU A 162 17.07 -6.49 -2.23
CA GLU A 162 16.41 -7.75 -1.87
C GLU A 162 15.49 -8.25 -2.98
N TRP A 163 14.77 -7.34 -3.63
CA TRP A 163 13.81 -7.70 -4.68
C TRP A 163 14.38 -7.58 -6.10
N VAL A 164 15.45 -6.82 -6.31
CA VAL A 164 16.11 -6.73 -7.63
C VAL A 164 16.66 -8.10 -8.03
N GLY A 165 16.20 -8.56 -9.20
CA GLY A 165 16.57 -9.85 -9.78
C GLY A 165 15.63 -11.00 -9.46
N LEU A 166 14.60 -10.78 -8.62
CA LEU A 166 13.56 -11.79 -8.39
C LEU A 166 12.69 -11.97 -9.63
N THR A 167 12.34 -13.22 -9.91
CA THR A 167 11.32 -13.56 -10.91
C THR A 167 9.94 -13.55 -10.28
N MET A 168 8.87 -13.49 -11.10
CA MET A 168 7.51 -13.62 -10.57
C MET A 168 7.28 -14.96 -9.85
N ALA A 169 7.98 -16.04 -10.24
CA ALA A 169 7.91 -17.31 -9.54
C ALA A 169 8.51 -17.21 -8.12
N ASP A 170 9.61 -16.48 -7.96
CA ASP A 170 10.20 -16.21 -6.64
C ASP A 170 9.26 -15.38 -5.78
N ILE A 171 8.59 -14.37 -6.37
CA ILE A 171 7.59 -13.55 -5.68
C ILE A 171 6.43 -14.43 -5.19
N ARG A 172 5.88 -15.32 -6.04
CA ARG A 172 4.79 -16.23 -5.62
C ARG A 172 5.20 -17.17 -4.50
N ARG A 173 6.45 -17.64 -4.50
CA ARG A 173 6.98 -18.46 -3.40
C ARG A 173 7.08 -17.65 -2.10
N LEU A 174 7.61 -16.43 -2.18
CA LEU A 174 7.72 -15.53 -1.02
C LEU A 174 6.35 -15.14 -0.46
N GLU A 175 5.35 -14.89 -1.32
CA GLU A 175 3.97 -14.65 -0.91
C GLU A 175 3.40 -15.84 -0.11
N ALA A 176 3.65 -17.07 -0.57
CA ALA A 176 3.20 -18.27 0.14
C ALA A 176 3.91 -18.44 1.50
N GLU A 177 5.23 -18.22 1.56
CA GLU A 177 6.00 -18.26 2.81
C GLU A 177 5.56 -17.18 3.80
N ALA A 178 5.28 -15.97 3.32
CA ALA A 178 4.76 -14.89 4.13
C ALA A 178 3.36 -15.20 4.68
N ALA A 179 2.47 -15.75 3.85
CA ALA A 179 1.12 -16.15 4.27
C ALA A 179 1.15 -17.23 5.36
N GLU A 180 2.00 -18.25 5.22
CA GLU A 180 2.18 -19.29 6.24
C GLU A 180 2.74 -18.69 7.55
N HIS A 181 3.77 -17.84 7.46
CA HIS A 181 4.36 -17.20 8.62
C HIS A 181 3.35 -16.32 9.37
N LEU A 182 2.61 -15.48 8.65
CA LEU A 182 1.56 -14.63 9.21
C LEU A 182 0.49 -15.48 9.90
N SER A 183 0.02 -16.55 9.26
CA SER A 183 -0.95 -17.45 9.87
C SER A 183 -0.45 -18.05 11.19
N ALA A 184 0.84 -18.38 11.28
CA ALA A 184 1.42 -18.95 12.50
C ALA A 184 1.55 -17.91 13.63
N VAL A 185 1.92 -16.66 13.32
CA VAL A 185 1.99 -15.57 14.30
C VAL A 185 0.61 -15.27 14.87
N MET A 186 -0.38 -15.08 14.00
CA MET A 186 -1.77 -14.79 14.42
C MET A 186 -2.39 -15.91 15.26
N ALA A 187 -2.05 -17.18 14.96
CA ALA A 187 -2.50 -18.31 15.76
C ALA A 187 -1.90 -18.29 17.18
N LYS A 188 -0.62 -17.96 17.30
CA LYS A 188 0.08 -17.90 18.59
C LYS A 188 -0.43 -16.77 19.48
N GLU A 189 -0.74 -15.61 18.91
CA GLU A 189 -1.28 -14.47 19.66
C GLU A 189 -2.69 -14.72 20.18
N ASN A 190 -3.55 -15.40 19.40
CA ASN A 190 -4.88 -15.80 19.86
C ASN A 190 -4.83 -16.77 21.05
N ASP A 191 -3.84 -17.67 21.07
CA ASP A 191 -3.64 -18.58 22.20
C ASP A 191 -3.17 -17.82 23.46
N GLU A 192 -2.24 -16.86 23.31
CA GLU A 192 -1.72 -16.03 24.43
C GLU A 192 -2.80 -15.05 24.97
N ALA A 193 -3.60 -14.44 24.10
CA ALA A 193 -4.69 -13.54 24.51
C ALA A 193 -5.86 -14.28 25.22
N ALA A 194 -6.05 -15.58 24.95
CA ALA A 194 -7.03 -16.40 25.64
C ALA A 194 -6.61 -16.76 27.08
N GLU A 195 -5.29 -16.88 27.34
CA GLU A 195 -4.74 -17.21 28.66
C GLU A 195 -4.68 -16.00 29.61
N ASP A 196 -4.60 -14.76 29.11
CA ASP A 196 -4.45 -13.53 29.91
C ASP A 196 -5.78 -12.81 30.26
N SER A 197 -6.92 -13.47 30.06
CA SER A 197 -8.27 -12.90 30.27
C SER A 197 -8.65 -12.55 31.73
N ASP A 198 -7.73 -12.66 32.69
CA ASP A 198 -7.92 -12.31 34.11
C ASP A 198 -7.11 -11.08 34.58
N ALA A 199 -6.39 -10.36 33.70
CA ALA A 199 -5.67 -9.14 34.07
C ALA A 199 -6.12 -7.90 33.27
N SER A 200 -6.38 -6.82 34.02
CA SER A 200 -6.79 -5.50 33.56
C SER A 200 -6.10 -5.03 32.27
N SER A 201 -6.91 -4.83 31.23
CA SER A 201 -6.56 -4.17 29.96
C SER A 201 -6.09 -2.72 30.18
N ASP A 202 -4.78 -2.53 30.33
CA ASP A 202 -4.10 -1.27 30.04
C ASP A 202 -2.81 -1.57 29.26
N ASP A 203 -2.59 -0.77 28.21
CA ASP A 203 -1.34 -0.65 27.42
C ASP A 203 -0.96 -1.75 26.42
N LEU A 204 -1.79 -1.99 25.39
CA LEU A 204 -1.31 -2.50 24.10
C LEU A 204 -0.76 -1.33 23.25
N TYR A 205 0.46 -0.92 23.58
CA TYR A 205 1.32 -0.12 22.71
C TYR A 205 1.80 -1.03 21.57
N PHE A 206 1.41 -0.72 20.33
CA PHE A 206 1.92 -1.40 19.14
C PHE A 206 3.34 -0.87 18.87
N ASP A 207 4.31 -1.41 19.60
CA ASP A 207 5.73 -1.27 19.31
C ASP A 207 6.13 -2.40 18.37
N CYS A 208 6.16 -2.16 17.06
CA CYS A 208 6.86 -3.07 16.14
C CYS A 208 8.39 -2.91 16.25
N SER A 209 8.90 -2.81 17.47
CA SER A 209 10.31 -2.95 17.78
C SER A 209 10.51 -4.32 18.43
N ASP A 210 10.25 -5.40 17.68
CA ASP A 210 10.54 -6.71 18.25
C ASP A 210 12.06 -6.90 18.34
N GLY A 211 12.55 -6.80 19.58
CA GLY A 211 13.91 -7.00 20.02
C GLY A 211 14.31 -8.47 20.04
N SER A 212 14.00 -9.22 18.98
CA SER A 212 14.45 -10.60 18.79
C SER A 212 15.29 -10.71 17.52
N SER A 213 16.52 -11.21 17.68
CA SER A 213 17.62 -11.36 16.70
C SER A 213 17.22 -11.38 15.20
N GLN A 214 17.30 -10.21 14.55
CA GLN A 214 16.88 -9.93 13.16
C GLN A 214 17.75 -10.53 12.02
N HIS A 215 18.62 -11.51 12.26
CA HIS A 215 19.70 -11.79 11.30
C HIS A 215 19.42 -12.77 10.14
N HIS A 216 18.17 -13.21 9.88
CA HIS A 216 17.96 -14.21 8.80
C HIS A 216 16.65 -14.20 8.01
N LYS A 217 15.75 -13.22 8.18
CA LYS A 217 14.50 -13.18 7.39
C LYS A 217 14.58 -12.13 6.26
N PRO A 218 14.09 -12.43 5.04
CA PRO A 218 13.94 -11.43 3.98
C PRO A 218 13.06 -10.25 4.45
N SER A 219 13.44 -9.00 4.14
CA SER A 219 12.69 -7.82 4.58
C SER A 219 11.29 -7.75 3.99
N ILE A 220 11.03 -8.42 2.86
CA ILE A 220 9.66 -8.57 2.31
C ILE A 220 8.73 -9.36 3.26
N ILE A 221 9.27 -10.33 3.98
CA ILE A 221 8.52 -11.11 4.98
C ILE A 221 8.34 -10.25 6.24
N ARG A 222 9.37 -9.50 6.63
CA ARG A 222 9.29 -8.52 7.72
C ARG A 222 8.23 -7.43 7.46
N TRP A 223 8.18 -6.91 6.24
CA TRP A 223 7.19 -5.92 5.83
C TRP A 223 5.76 -6.45 5.87
N SER A 224 5.58 -7.69 5.43
CA SER A 224 4.29 -8.37 5.48
C SER A 224 3.83 -8.56 6.93
N SER A 225 4.74 -8.86 7.86
CA SER A 225 4.46 -8.90 9.30
C SER A 225 4.28 -7.53 9.96
N GLU A 226 4.84 -6.45 9.42
CA GLU A 226 4.63 -5.09 9.93
C GLU A 226 3.31 -4.45 9.43
N LEU A 227 2.69 -5.02 8.41
CA LEU A 227 1.45 -4.56 7.78
C LEU A 227 0.17 -5.22 8.32
N GLU A 228 0.24 -5.95 9.44
CA GLU A 228 -0.86 -6.74 10.03
C GLU A 228 -2.23 -6.03 9.98
N LEU A 229 -3.02 -6.44 8.98
CA LEU A 229 -4.47 -6.43 8.98
C LEU A 229 -4.89 -7.90 8.83
N GLU A 230 -5.65 -8.38 9.80
CA GLU A 230 -6.15 -9.76 9.90
C GLU A 230 -6.71 -10.28 8.56
N ILE A 231 -6.14 -11.36 8.04
CA ILE A 231 -6.76 -12.16 6.98
C ILE A 231 -7.72 -13.14 7.67
N VAL A 232 -9.03 -13.00 7.44
CA VAL A 232 -10.03 -13.95 7.95
C VAL A 232 -10.39 -14.99 6.87
N ASP A 233 -10.26 -16.24 7.31
CA ASP A 233 -10.56 -17.53 6.66
C ASP A 233 -11.92 -17.59 5.90
N GLU A 234 -11.94 -18.30 4.76
CA GLU A 234 -13.05 -18.43 3.81
C GLU A 234 -14.27 -19.23 4.32
N ARG A 235 -14.87 -18.88 5.47
CA ARG A 235 -16.00 -19.65 6.03
C ARG A 235 -17.27 -18.88 6.37
N PHE A 236 -17.52 -17.74 5.73
CA PHE A 236 -18.82 -17.06 5.81
C PHE A 236 -19.34 -16.53 4.46
N LEU A 237 -19.58 -17.44 3.51
CA LEU A 237 -20.46 -17.18 2.35
C LEU A 237 -21.85 -17.74 2.63
N ALA A 238 -22.75 -16.93 3.18
CA ALA A 238 -24.20 -17.09 2.96
C ALA A 238 -24.96 -15.82 3.38
N LEU A 239 -25.76 -15.31 2.46
CA LEU A 239 -26.84 -14.31 2.61
C LEU A 239 -26.43 -12.84 2.56
N ALA A 240 -26.50 -12.24 1.38
CA ALA A 240 -27.49 -11.19 1.09
C ALA A 240 -27.41 -10.75 -0.38
N ASP A 241 -28.39 -11.17 -1.17
CA ASP A 241 -28.74 -10.56 -2.45
C ASP A 241 -29.24 -9.13 -2.22
N SER A 242 -28.62 -8.13 -2.86
CA SER A 242 -29.31 -6.97 -3.46
C SER A 242 -28.31 -6.08 -4.22
N PRO A 243 -28.67 -5.54 -5.40
CA PRO A 243 -27.77 -4.73 -6.20
C PRO A 243 -27.65 -3.31 -5.62
N PRO A 244 -26.47 -2.67 -5.60
CA PRO A 244 -26.38 -1.27 -5.20
C PRO A 244 -26.91 -0.35 -6.31
N LEU A 245 -27.73 0.61 -5.89
CA LEU A 245 -28.18 1.75 -6.69
C LEU A 245 -27.03 2.73 -6.91
N THR A 246 -27.04 3.35 -8.10
CA THR A 246 -26.07 4.31 -8.66
C THR A 246 -25.57 5.41 -7.70
N PRO A 247 -24.27 5.76 -7.72
CA PRO A 247 -23.69 6.83 -6.89
C PRO A 247 -23.80 8.24 -7.53
N ARG A 248 -23.75 9.28 -6.67
CA ARG A 248 -23.45 10.68 -7.03
C ARG A 248 -22.15 11.14 -6.34
N PRO A 249 -21.40 12.06 -6.94
CA PRO A 249 -19.96 12.19 -6.73
C PRO A 249 -19.60 13.13 -5.58
N SER A 250 -18.70 12.71 -4.69
CA SER A 250 -17.84 13.60 -3.89
C SER A 250 -17.05 12.80 -2.84
N SER A 251 -15.77 12.51 -3.09
CA SER A 251 -14.72 12.71 -2.08
C SER A 251 -13.34 12.77 -2.73
N ALA A 252 -12.47 13.60 -2.15
CA ALA A 252 -11.19 14.04 -2.69
C ALA A 252 -10.17 12.89 -2.83
N ALA A 253 -9.33 12.94 -3.88
CA ALA A 253 -8.23 11.99 -4.07
C ALA A 253 -6.98 12.35 -3.27
N LEU A 254 -6.12 11.36 -3.05
CA LEU A 254 -4.76 11.50 -2.54
C LEU A 254 -3.79 10.81 -3.53
N LEU A 255 -2.90 11.59 -4.14
CA LEU A 255 -1.88 11.17 -5.12
C LEU A 255 -0.58 10.82 -4.39
N ILE A 256 0.10 9.73 -4.79
CA ILE A 256 1.20 9.14 -4.03
C ILE A 256 2.26 8.65 -5.00
N ILE A 257 3.36 9.38 -5.06
CA ILE A 257 4.38 9.32 -6.10
C ILE A 257 5.55 8.42 -5.65
N VAL A 258 6.05 7.58 -6.55
CA VAL A 258 7.06 6.56 -6.25
C VAL A 258 7.85 6.23 -7.49
N PHE A 259 9.18 6.20 -7.39
CA PHE A 259 10.13 5.81 -8.42
C PHE A 259 11.04 4.70 -7.83
N HIS A 260 11.57 3.68 -8.51
CA HIS A 260 12.09 3.52 -9.86
C HIS A 260 12.14 2.01 -10.21
N GLY A 261 12.02 1.62 -11.49
CA GLY A 261 12.37 0.27 -12.00
C GLY A 261 13.20 0.33 -13.29
N GLU A 262 14.15 -0.60 -13.47
CA GLU A 262 14.78 -0.87 -14.78
C GLU A 262 13.94 -1.94 -15.50
N PHE A 263 13.50 -1.65 -16.72
CA PHE A 263 13.08 -2.68 -17.65
C PHE A 263 14.30 -3.14 -18.45
N GLY A 264 14.58 -4.44 -18.39
CA GLY A 264 15.48 -5.09 -19.35
C GLY A 264 14.90 -4.99 -20.78
N PRO A 265 15.74 -5.09 -21.81
CA PRO A 265 15.34 -4.81 -23.19
C PRO A 265 14.27 -5.79 -23.68
N ASP A 266 13.39 -5.28 -24.54
CA ASP A 266 12.33 -5.96 -25.26
C ASP A 266 12.60 -7.45 -25.50
N ASN A 267 11.75 -8.33 -24.96
CA ASN A 267 11.72 -9.72 -25.36
C ASN A 267 10.87 -9.80 -26.65
N PRO A 268 11.44 -10.15 -27.82
CA PRO A 268 10.75 -10.08 -29.10
C PRO A 268 9.95 -11.37 -29.35
N VAL A 269 8.96 -11.67 -28.49
CA VAL A 269 8.16 -12.90 -28.63
C VAL A 269 6.75 -12.66 -29.19
N ASP A 270 6.23 -11.44 -29.20
CA ASP A 270 4.91 -11.16 -29.80
C ASP A 270 4.95 -10.62 -31.24
N ALA A 271 6.13 -10.60 -31.86
CA ALA A 271 6.29 -10.29 -33.28
C ALA A 271 6.56 -11.56 -34.09
N LYS A 272 5.58 -12.48 -34.14
CA LYS A 272 5.28 -13.36 -35.29
C LYS A 272 4.21 -14.39 -34.91
N THR A 273 2.99 -14.15 -35.35
CA THR A 273 2.23 -15.16 -36.10
C THR A 273 1.25 -14.41 -37.00
N ASN A 274 1.75 -14.03 -38.18
CA ASN A 274 0.90 -13.75 -39.32
C ASN A 274 0.08 -15.01 -39.65
N ASP A 275 -1.17 -14.76 -40.02
CA ASP A 275 -1.93 -15.40 -41.10
C ASP A 275 -1.52 -16.82 -41.51
N THR A 276 -2.47 -17.75 -41.43
CA THR A 276 -3.20 -18.24 -42.63
C THR A 276 -4.19 -19.35 -42.26
N ASN A 277 -5.42 -19.22 -42.78
CA ASN A 277 -6.34 -20.25 -43.33
C ASN A 277 -6.40 -21.65 -42.65
N THR A 278 -7.54 -22.29 -42.41
CA THR A 278 -8.61 -22.62 -43.37
C THR A 278 -9.66 -23.50 -42.64
N PHE A 279 -10.92 -23.36 -43.04
CA PHE A 279 -12.14 -24.16 -42.74
C PHE A 279 -12.83 -23.99 -41.38
#